data_AF-A0A914NLX6-F1
#
_entry.id   AF-A0A914NLX6-F1
#
_cell.length_a   1.000
_cell.length_b   1.000
_cell.length_c   1.000
_cell.angle_alpha   90.00
_cell.angle_beta   90.00
_cell.angle_gamma   90.00
#
_symmetry.space_group_name_H-M   'P 1'
#
loop_
_entity.id
_entity.type
_entity.pdbx_description
1 polymer ?
#
loop_
_entity_poly.entity_id
_entity_poly.type
_entity_poly.pdbx_seq_one_letter_code
_entity_poly.pdbx_strand_id
1 'polypeptide(L)'
;MSLRFIGQHDFTSKGKFVWEILSQLTNMGEGRYITNYYWNTKWPLESSYIKIIAARPKMDRWLQQGVLWGEWTFRGIPLGVYKFGNELNRSQWILVHKHEEKKLIENEKKMPKIRLPSSFPIPPLQVFFINLYFIFNFLKKFPEAFGE
;
A
#
# COMPACT_ATOMS: atom_id res chain seq x y z
N MET A 1 4.24 -21.83 -11.19
CA MET A 1 3.48 -21.31 -12.35
C MET A 1 2.17 -20.78 -11.81
N SER A 2 1.96 -19.47 -11.79
CA SER A 2 0.75 -18.85 -11.22
C SER A 2 -0.30 -18.69 -12.32
N LEU A 3 -1.47 -19.29 -12.14
CA LEU A 3 -2.63 -19.13 -13.02
C LEU A 3 -3.06 -17.66 -13.01
N ARG A 4 -3.01 -16.98 -14.16
CA ARG A 4 -3.63 -15.66 -14.35
C ARG A 4 -5.14 -15.87 -14.40
N PHE A 5 -5.84 -15.44 -13.36
CA PHE A 5 -7.29 -15.48 -13.31
C PHE A 5 -7.85 -14.37 -14.22
N ILE A 6 -8.38 -14.75 -15.38
CA ILE A 6 -9.08 -13.85 -16.30
C ILE A 6 -10.50 -13.70 -15.75
N GLY A 7 -10.79 -12.63 -15.01
CA GLY A 7 -12.17 -12.44 -14.50
C GLY A 7 -12.42 -11.33 -13.50
N GLN A 8 -11.40 -10.78 -12.82
CA GLN A 8 -11.63 -9.72 -11.83
C GLN A 8 -10.54 -8.63 -11.91
N HIS A 9 -10.86 -7.52 -12.60
CA HIS A 9 -10.13 -6.25 -12.72
C HIS A 9 -9.01 -6.13 -13.78
N ASP A 10 -9.40 -5.99 -15.06
CA ASP A 10 -8.59 -5.30 -16.08
C ASP A 10 -9.41 -4.46 -17.09
N PHE A 11 -10.72 -4.71 -17.25
CA PHE A 11 -11.53 -4.01 -18.28
C PHE A 11 -11.74 -2.51 -18.02
N THR A 12 -11.66 -2.06 -16.77
CA THR A 12 -11.73 -0.63 -16.37
C THR A 12 -10.37 0.01 -16.12
N SER A 13 -9.28 -0.75 -16.31
CA SER A 13 -7.91 -0.27 -16.12
C SER A 13 -7.53 0.66 -17.26
N LYS A 14 -7.56 1.98 -17.02
CA LYS A 14 -7.15 2.99 -18.00
C LYS A 14 -5.63 3.26 -18.00
N GLY A 15 -4.86 2.52 -17.20
CA GLY A 15 -3.42 2.72 -17.04
C GLY A 15 -2.59 1.69 -17.81
N LYS A 16 -1.27 1.79 -17.63
CA LYS A 16 -0.29 0.79 -18.11
C LYS A 16 0.38 0.10 -16.93
N PHE A 17 1.14 -0.95 -17.20
CA PHE A 17 2.03 -1.52 -16.18
C PHE A 17 3.19 -0.56 -15.92
N VAL A 18 3.67 -0.51 -14.67
CA VAL A 18 4.83 0.33 -14.30
C VAL A 18 6.03 0.02 -15.19
N TRP A 19 6.35 -1.26 -15.39
CA TRP A 19 7.53 -1.65 -16.15
C TRP A 19 7.43 -1.39 -17.65
N GLU A 20 6.22 -1.38 -18.21
CA GLU A 20 5.98 -0.92 -19.59
C GLU A 20 6.26 0.57 -19.74
N ILE A 21 5.90 1.38 -18.73
CA ILE A 21 6.21 2.81 -18.70
C ILE A 21 7.72 3.02 -18.53
N LEU A 22 8.34 2.34 -17.55
CA LEU A 22 9.74 2.57 -17.20
C LEU A 22 10.71 2.11 -18.29
N SER A 23 10.42 1.00 -18.95
CA SER A 23 11.26 0.48 -20.05
C SER A 23 11.30 1.40 -21.28
N GLN A 24 10.30 2.27 -21.44
CA GLN A 24 10.25 3.26 -22.52
C GLN A 24 11.01 4.56 -22.19
N LEU A 25 11.42 4.74 -20.93
CA LEU A 25 12.10 5.94 -20.46
C LEU A 25 13.61 5.72 -20.38
N THR A 26 14.37 6.79 -20.62
CA THR A 26 15.82 6.79 -20.34
C THR A 26 16.07 6.62 -18.85
N ASN A 27 17.12 5.87 -18.49
CA ASN A 27 17.48 5.54 -17.11
C ASN A 27 16.30 4.97 -16.29
N MET A 28 15.40 4.22 -16.94
CA MET A 28 14.21 3.64 -16.30
C MET A 28 13.35 4.67 -15.56
N GLY A 29 13.33 5.92 -16.03
CA GLY A 29 12.48 6.97 -15.47
C GLY A 29 12.92 7.50 -14.10
N GLU A 30 14.19 7.38 -13.73
CA GLU A 30 14.74 7.99 -12.50
C GLU A 30 14.41 9.49 -12.43
N GLY A 31 13.96 9.94 -11.25
CA GLY A 31 13.51 11.30 -10.99
C GLY A 31 12.10 11.65 -11.50
N ARG A 32 11.43 10.74 -12.22
CA ARG A 32 10.05 10.96 -12.73
C ARG A 32 9.01 10.58 -11.67
N TYR A 33 7.81 11.12 -11.84
CA TYR A 33 6.68 10.84 -10.97
C TYR A 33 5.67 9.92 -11.65
N ILE A 34 5.21 8.92 -10.91
CA ILE A 34 4.12 8.03 -11.32
C ILE A 34 2.95 8.22 -10.36
N THR A 35 1.74 8.25 -10.91
CA THR A 35 0.50 8.22 -10.15
C THR A 35 -0.34 6.99 -10.55
N ASN A 36 -1.39 6.72 -9.78
CA ASN A 36 -2.33 5.63 -10.04
C ASN A 36 -3.71 6.21 -10.35
N TYR A 37 -4.35 5.69 -11.39
CA TYR A 37 -5.71 6.08 -11.79
C TYR A 37 -6.72 5.96 -10.64
N TYR A 38 -6.61 4.90 -9.83
CA TYR A 38 -7.48 4.67 -8.68
C TYR A 38 -7.34 5.76 -7.62
N TRP A 39 -6.12 6.24 -7.37
CA TRP A 39 -5.90 7.31 -6.39
C TRP A 39 -6.55 8.62 -6.84
N ASN A 40 -6.37 8.98 -8.12
CA ASN A 40 -6.97 10.20 -8.68
C ASN A 40 -8.50 10.13 -8.70
N THR A 41 -9.08 8.95 -8.87
CA THR A 41 -10.53 8.76 -8.88
C THR A 41 -11.11 8.81 -7.46
N LYS A 42 -10.45 8.17 -6.49
CA LYS A 42 -10.95 8.08 -5.11
C LYS A 42 -10.70 9.35 -4.30
N TRP A 43 -9.56 10.00 -4.51
CA TRP A 43 -9.13 11.18 -3.79
C TRP A 43 -8.61 12.26 -4.76
N PRO A 44 -9.49 12.87 -5.57
CA PRO A 44 -9.07 13.83 -6.60
C PRO A 44 -8.41 15.10 -6.05
N LEU A 45 -8.75 15.46 -4.81
CA LEU A 45 -8.23 16.66 -4.14
C LEU A 45 -6.90 16.41 -3.45
N GLU A 46 -6.53 15.16 -3.14
CA GLU A 46 -5.35 14.83 -2.35
C GLU A 46 -4.36 14.07 -3.24
N SER A 47 -3.29 14.73 -3.66
CA SER A 47 -2.35 14.13 -4.61
C SER A 47 -1.61 12.94 -3.99
N SER A 48 -1.55 11.84 -4.74
CA SER A 48 -0.78 10.65 -4.39
C SER A 48 0.12 10.28 -5.57
N TYR A 49 1.40 10.13 -5.30
CA TYR A 49 2.40 9.86 -6.32
C TYR A 49 3.60 9.13 -5.73
N ILE A 50 4.38 8.50 -6.61
CA ILE A 50 5.66 7.90 -6.31
C ILE A 50 6.71 8.60 -7.16
N LYS A 51 7.72 9.17 -6.52
CA LYS A 51 8.91 9.66 -7.22
C LYS A 51 9.90 8.51 -7.34
N ILE A 52 10.34 8.23 -8.55
CA ILE A 52 11.25 7.12 -8.82
C ILE A 52 12.67 7.54 -8.44
N ILE A 53 13.30 6.76 -7.56
CA ILE A 53 14.73 6.93 -7.23
C ILE A 53 15.56 5.98 -8.08
N ALA A 54 15.18 4.71 -8.13
CA ALA A 54 15.91 3.72 -8.92
C ALA A 54 14.97 2.58 -9.30
N ALA A 55 15.15 2.02 -10.48
CA ALA A 55 14.40 0.84 -10.92
C ALA A 55 15.37 -0.20 -11.46
N ARG A 56 15.27 -1.44 -10.95
CA ARG A 56 16.04 -2.58 -11.45
C ARG A 56 15.05 -3.63 -11.99
N PRO A 57 14.93 -3.76 -13.32
CA PRO A 57 14.07 -4.79 -13.88
C PRO A 57 14.66 -6.17 -13.57
N LYS A 58 13.78 -7.15 -13.36
CA LYS A 58 14.15 -8.56 -13.36
C LYS A 58 14.16 -9.03 -14.80
N MET A 59 15.16 -9.83 -15.19
CA MET A 59 15.21 -10.45 -16.51
C MET A 59 14.10 -11.50 -16.62
N ASP A 60 12.93 -11.07 -17.06
CA ASP A 60 11.75 -11.88 -17.35
C ASP A 60 11.34 -11.67 -18.81
N ARG A 61 10.75 -12.70 -19.44
CA ARG A 61 10.38 -12.69 -20.86
C ARG A 61 9.46 -11.52 -21.22
N TRP A 62 8.57 -11.15 -20.30
CA TRP A 62 7.60 -10.07 -20.48
C TRP A 62 8.02 -8.75 -19.84
N LEU A 63 9.17 -8.70 -19.16
CA LEU A 63 9.67 -7.50 -18.50
C LEU A 63 8.70 -6.86 -17.49
N GLN A 64 7.81 -7.65 -16.87
CA GLN A 64 6.77 -7.17 -15.96
C GLN A 64 7.16 -7.19 -14.48
N GLN A 65 8.38 -7.63 -14.17
CA GLN A 65 8.86 -7.83 -12.81
C GLN A 65 10.14 -7.03 -12.58
N GLY A 66 10.37 -6.64 -11.33
CA GLY A 66 11.58 -5.96 -10.91
C GLY A 66 11.45 -5.38 -9.53
N VAL A 67 12.45 -4.61 -9.14
CA VAL A 67 12.47 -3.87 -7.87
C VAL A 67 12.50 -2.39 -8.18
N LEU A 68 11.54 -1.65 -7.62
CA LEU A 68 11.46 -0.19 -7.73
C LEU A 68 11.72 0.42 -6.36
N TRP A 69 12.66 1.36 -6.29
CA TRP A 69 12.84 2.24 -5.15
C TRP A 69 12.21 3.58 -5.47
N GLY A 70 11.32 4.07 -4.61
CA GLY A 70 10.69 5.35 -4.81
C GLY A 70 10.28 6.03 -3.51
N GLU A 71 10.28 7.36 -3.52
CA GLU A 71 9.68 8.16 -2.46
C GLU A 71 8.17 8.14 -2.65
N TRP A 72 7.48 7.55 -1.69
CA TRP A 72 6.03 7.43 -1.74
C TRP A 72 5.38 8.58 -1.00
N THR A 73 4.52 9.32 -1.69
CA THR A 73 3.63 10.31 -1.11
C THR A 73 2.19 9.85 -1.28
N PHE A 74 1.49 9.67 -0.17
CA PHE A 74 0.10 9.22 -0.17
C PHE A 74 -0.80 10.29 0.44
N ARG A 75 -1.79 10.74 -0.33
CA ARG A 75 -2.78 11.77 0.06
C ARG A 75 -2.11 13.03 0.67
N GLY A 76 -1.05 13.50 0.00
CA GLY A 76 -0.27 14.67 0.42
C GLY A 76 0.68 14.45 1.61
N ILE A 77 0.80 13.23 2.15
CA ILE A 77 1.72 12.89 3.23
C ILE A 77 2.91 12.10 2.66
N PRO A 78 4.15 12.60 2.80
CA PRO A 78 5.34 11.84 2.41
C PRO A 78 5.56 10.70 3.41
N LEU A 79 5.52 9.46 2.93
CA LEU A 79 5.76 8.26 3.74
C LEU A 79 7.24 7.87 3.78
N GLY A 80 8.04 8.36 2.81
CA GLY A 80 9.47 8.12 2.71
C GLY A 80 9.83 7.18 1.56
N VAL A 81 11.07 6.70 1.58
CA VAL A 81 11.61 5.80 0.54
C VAL A 81 11.15 4.37 0.82
N TYR A 82 10.46 3.78 -0.15
CA TYR A 82 9.99 2.40 -0.09
C TYR A 82 10.58 1.55 -1.21
N LYS A 83 10.82 0.28 -0.90
CA LYS A 83 11.27 -0.73 -1.86
C LYS A 83 10.06 -1.56 -2.29
N PHE A 84 9.58 -1.28 -3.49
CA PHE A 84 8.49 -2.02 -4.10
C PHE A 84 9.00 -3.25 -4.86
N GLY A 85 8.41 -4.40 -4.58
CA GLY A 85 8.62 -5.64 -5.33
C GLY A 85 7.48 -5.88 -6.33
N ASN A 86 6.83 -7.04 -6.22
CA ASN A 86 5.73 -7.45 -7.11
C ASN A 86 4.39 -6.74 -6.83
N GLU A 87 4.31 -5.92 -5.78
CA GLU A 87 3.10 -5.22 -5.36
C GLU A 87 2.57 -4.24 -6.41
N LEU A 88 3.45 -3.71 -7.27
CA LEU A 88 3.11 -2.74 -8.30
C LEU A 88 2.63 -3.37 -9.62
N ASN A 89 2.51 -4.70 -9.70
CA ASN A 89 2.13 -5.41 -10.91
C ASN A 89 0.61 -5.33 -11.19
N ARG A 90 0.11 -4.10 -11.40
CA ARG A 90 -1.26 -3.78 -11.81
C ARG A 90 -1.24 -2.79 -12.97
N SER A 91 -2.25 -2.82 -13.82
CA SER A 91 -2.40 -2.04 -15.06
C SER A 91 -3.01 -0.63 -14.82
N GLN A 92 -2.72 0.02 -13.70
CA GLN A 92 -3.41 1.27 -13.29
C GLN A 92 -2.50 2.50 -13.23
N TRP A 93 -1.24 2.35 -13.62
CA TRP A 93 -0.23 3.38 -13.45
C TRP A 93 -0.20 4.34 -14.63
N ILE A 94 0.08 5.60 -14.31
CA ILE A 94 0.13 6.71 -15.24
C ILE A 94 1.41 7.50 -14.95
N LEU A 95 2.19 7.75 -16.01
CA LEU A 95 3.35 8.64 -15.92
C LEU A 95 2.85 10.08 -15.89
N VAL A 96 3.30 10.84 -14.90
CA VAL A 96 2.98 12.27 -14.84
C VAL A 96 3.82 13.02 -15.88
N HIS A 97 3.19 13.90 -16.65
CA HIS A 97 3.93 14.75 -17.59
C HIS A 97 4.70 15.86 -16.86
N LYS A 98 5.88 16.23 -17.36
CA LYS A 98 6.78 17.22 -16.73
C LYS A 98 6.09 18.56 -16.36
N HIS A 99 5.15 19.02 -17.17
CA HIS A 99 4.44 20.27 -16.93
C HIS A 99 3.38 20.16 -15.82
N GLU A 100 2.89 18.95 -15.53
CA GLU A 100 1.88 18.69 -14.51
C GLU A 100 2.50 18.36 -13.14
N GLU A 101 3.78 17.98 -13.11
CA GLU A 101 4.50 17.63 -11.88
C GLU A 101 4.44 18.75 -10.83
N LYS A 102 4.61 20.01 -11.26
CA LYS A 102 4.52 21.17 -10.36
C LYS A 102 3.16 21.25 -9.67
N LYS A 103 2.07 21.05 -10.42
CA LYS A 103 0.70 21.09 -9.89
C LYS A 103 0.43 19.97 -8.88
N LEU A 104 1.04 18.80 -9.05
CA LEU A 104 0.89 17.68 -8.12
C LEU A 104 1.63 17.90 -6.81
N ILE A 105 2.80 18.54 -6.87
CA ILE A 105 3.65 18.84 -5.71
C ILE A 105 3.07 20.01 -4.91
N GLU A 106 2.56 21.04 -5.60
CA GLU A 106 2.00 22.25 -4.98
C GLU A 106 0.61 22.02 -4.37
N ASN A 107 0.02 20.82 -4.47
CA ASN A 107 -1.30 20.57 -3.91
C ASN A 107 -1.31 20.65 -2.38
N GLU A 108 -1.97 21.67 -1.84
CA GLU A 108 -1.98 22.00 -0.40
C GLU A 108 -2.87 21.06 0.42
N LYS A 109 -3.83 20.38 -0.21
CA LYS A 109 -4.80 19.54 0.50
C LYS A 109 -4.18 18.22 0.92
N LYS A 110 -3.86 18.12 2.21
CA LYS A 110 -3.35 16.91 2.87
C LYS A 110 -4.48 16.15 3.57
N MET A 111 -4.31 14.83 3.66
CA MET A 111 -5.22 13.98 4.43
C MET A 111 -5.37 14.49 5.87
N PRO A 112 -6.60 14.63 6.38
CA PRO A 112 -6.81 14.98 7.79
C PRO A 112 -6.25 13.88 8.70
N LYS A 113 -5.74 14.26 9.87
CA LYS A 113 -5.27 13.30 10.87
C LYS A 113 -6.45 12.46 11.38
N ILE A 114 -6.52 11.20 10.95
CA ILE A 114 -7.55 10.26 11.39
C ILE A 114 -7.32 9.96 12.88
N ARG A 115 -8.28 10.32 13.74
CA ARG A 115 -8.29 9.92 15.15
C ARG A 115 -8.99 8.58 15.26
N LEU A 116 -8.21 7.53 15.52
CA LEU A 116 -8.76 6.22 15.84
C LEU A 116 -9.20 6.20 17.32
N PRO A 117 -10.25 5.46 17.69
CA PRO A 117 -10.60 5.27 19.09
C PRO A 117 -9.44 4.59 19.83
N SER A 118 -9.21 4.97 21.10
CA SER A 118 -8.15 4.40 21.93
C SER A 118 -8.44 2.94 22.33
N SER A 119 -9.70 2.54 22.36
CA SER A 119 -10.14 1.20 22.73
C SER A 119 -11.30 0.73 21.85
N PHE A 120 -11.35 -0.57 21.59
CA PHE A 120 -12.46 -1.25 20.95
C PHE A 120 -12.88 -2.44 21.83
N PRO A 121 -14.18 -2.76 21.96
CA PRO A 121 -14.62 -3.90 22.75
C PRO A 121 -14.09 -5.21 22.17
N ILE A 122 -13.62 -6.09 23.05
CA ILE A 122 -13.15 -7.43 22.66
C ILE A 122 -14.36 -8.25 22.20
N PRO A 123 -14.24 -9.07 21.12
CA PRO A 123 -15.34 -9.92 20.69
C PRO A 123 -15.74 -10.92 21.79
N PRO A 124 -17.03 -11.30 21.89
CA PRO A 124 -17.58 -12.00 23.04
C PRO A 124 -16.92 -13.36 23.32
N LEU A 125 -16.55 -14.09 22.27
CA LEU A 125 -15.85 -15.37 22.41
C LEU A 125 -14.45 -15.20 23.03
N GLN A 126 -13.73 -14.13 22.67
CA GLN A 126 -12.42 -13.86 23.23
C GLN A 126 -12.53 -13.39 24.69
N VAL A 127 -13.58 -12.65 25.06
CA VAL A 127 -13.89 -12.34 26.46
C VAL A 127 -14.11 -13.63 27.27
N PHE A 128 -14.87 -14.58 26.73
CA PHE A 128 -15.12 -15.87 27.37
C PHE A 128 -13.81 -16.64 27.63
N PHE A 129 -12.92 -16.73 26.63
CA PHE A 129 -11.62 -17.40 26.80
C PHE A 129 -10.70 -16.69 27.79
N ILE A 130 -10.68 -15.36 27.79
CA ILE A 130 -9.90 -14.57 28.77
C ILE A 130 -10.40 -14.88 30.19
N ASN A 131 -11.70 -14.87 30.41
CA ASN A 131 -12.29 -15.17 31.72
C ASN A 131 -11.94 -16.60 32.18
N LEU A 132 -12.08 -17.60 31.30
CA LEU A 132 -11.69 -18.98 31.57
C LEU A 132 -10.20 -19.09 31.92
N TYR A 133 -9.33 -18.43 31.16
CA TYR A 133 -7.89 -18.44 31.42
C TYR A 133 -7.54 -17.80 32.77
N PHE A 134 -8.18 -16.68 33.12
CA PHE A 134 -8.01 -16.05 34.43
C PHE A 134 -8.46 -16.96 35.56
N ILE A 135 -9.65 -17.57 35.45
CA ILE A 135 -10.17 -18.52 36.44
C ILE A 135 -9.21 -19.71 36.59
N PHE A 136 -8.76 -20.30 35.50
CA PHE A 136 -7.88 -21.46 35.52
C PHE A 136 -6.51 -21.15 36.15
N ASN A 137 -5.89 -20.02 35.78
CA ASN A 137 -4.62 -19.61 36.39
C ASN A 137 -4.76 -19.18 37.85
N PHE A 138 -5.89 -18.57 38.21
CA PHE A 138 -6.19 -18.23 39.60
C PHE A 138 -6.26 -19.50 40.47
N LEU A 139 -7.01 -20.51 40.01
CA LEU A 139 -7.12 -21.81 40.69
C LEU A 139 -5.78 -22.54 40.76
N LYS A 140 -4.97 -22.49 39.70
CA LYS A 140 -3.62 -23.10 39.70
C LYS A 140 -2.66 -22.44 40.69
N LYS A 141 -2.84 -21.14 40.96
CA LYS A 141 -1.94 -20.35 41.82
C LYS A 141 -2.36 -20.39 43.29
N PHE A 142 -3.64 -20.64 43.58
CA PHE A 142 -4.19 -20.75 44.94
C PHE A 142 -5.04 -22.02 45.08
N PRO A 143 -4.42 -23.21 45.15
CA PRO A 143 -5.16 -24.47 45.31
C PRO A 143 -5.85 -24.59 46.69
N GLU A 144 -5.40 -23.83 47.70
CA GLU A 144 -5.89 -23.89 49.08
C GLU A 144 -7.14 -23.05 49.33
N ALA A 145 -7.55 -22.19 48.39
CA ALA A 145 -8.66 -21.25 48.58
C ALA A 145 -10.07 -21.89 48.52
N PHE A 146 -10.17 -23.20 48.23
CA PHE A 146 -11.43 -23.95 48.16
C PHE A 146 -11.40 -25.28 48.95
N GLY A 147 -10.39 -25.49 49.81
CA GLY A 147 -10.31 -26.65 50.69
C GLY A 147 -10.75 -26.32 52.11
N GLU A 148 -12.04 -26.51 52.39
CA GLU A 148 -12.54 -26.94 53.71
C GLU A 148 -12.85 -28.43 53.66
#